data_AF-A0A936DGZ7-F1
#
_entry.id   AF-A0A936DGZ7-F1
#
_cell.length_a   1.000
_cell.length_b   1.000
_cell.length_c   1.000
_cell.angle_alpha   90.00
_cell.angle_beta   90.00
_cell.angle_gamma   90.00
#
_symmetry.space_group_name_H-M   'P 1'
#
loop_
_entity.id
_entity.type
_entity.pdbx_description
1 polymer ?
#
loop_
_entity_poly.entity_id
_entity_poly.type
_entity_poly.pdbx_seq_one_letter_code
_entity_poly.pdbx_strand_id
1 'polypeptide(L)'
;MVPSRDPSIAPSPSGNALLRLVWMSALPVVLLLIALIADSERWTFGATDIVLVVLLGAAIAARAIDTLRFHGSTADGEPSTRAHVVRYAATLVSVSIAAWVVAQSVTI
;
A
#
# COMPACT_ATOMS: atom_id res chain seq x y z
N MET A 1 14.26 -46.70 -15.59
CA MET A 1 14.00 -45.38 -16.17
C MET A 1 13.55 -44.48 -15.03
N VAL A 2 14.42 -43.59 -14.55
CA VAL A 2 14.15 -42.73 -13.38
C VAL A 2 13.44 -41.48 -13.90
N PRO A 3 12.28 -41.06 -13.34
CA PRO A 3 11.67 -39.80 -13.71
C PRO A 3 12.63 -38.67 -13.37
N SER A 4 13.09 -37.95 -14.39
CA SER A 4 13.83 -36.70 -14.23
C SER A 4 12.95 -35.74 -13.43
N ARG A 5 13.40 -35.38 -12.23
CA ARG A 5 12.84 -34.24 -11.51
C ARG A 5 13.12 -33.02 -12.38
N ASP A 6 12.14 -32.61 -13.18
CA ASP A 6 12.15 -31.27 -13.74
C ASP A 6 12.28 -30.33 -12.53
N PRO A 7 13.34 -29.50 -12.44
CA PRO A 7 13.38 -28.47 -11.44
C PRO A 7 12.20 -27.57 -11.76
N SER A 8 11.12 -27.73 -11.00
CA SER A 8 9.95 -26.87 -11.01
C SER A 8 10.45 -25.44 -11.12
N ILE A 9 10.28 -24.84 -12.29
CA ILE A 9 10.62 -23.44 -12.54
C ILE A 9 9.82 -22.68 -11.50
N ALA A 10 10.49 -22.27 -10.42
CA ALA A 10 9.86 -21.44 -9.42
C ALA A 10 9.29 -20.24 -10.19
N PRO A 11 8.00 -19.92 -10.07
CA PRO A 11 7.44 -18.79 -10.79
C PRO A 11 8.29 -17.58 -10.46
N SER A 12 9.00 -17.05 -11.48
CA SER A 12 9.82 -15.86 -11.31
C SER A 12 8.94 -14.78 -10.70
N PRO A 13 9.35 -14.14 -9.59
CA PRO A 13 8.56 -13.09 -8.99
C PRO A 13 8.27 -12.02 -10.05
N SER A 14 7.04 -11.97 -10.55
CA SER A 14 6.62 -10.96 -11.51
C SER A 14 6.45 -9.65 -10.75
N GLY A 15 7.36 -8.71 -11.00
CA GLY A 15 7.36 -7.38 -10.38
C GLY A 15 8.68 -7.02 -9.67
N ASN A 16 8.78 -5.79 -9.21
CA ASN A 16 9.95 -5.32 -8.46
C ASN A 16 9.71 -5.48 -6.95
N ALA A 17 10.54 -6.30 -6.29
CA ALA A 17 10.39 -6.63 -4.87
C ALA A 17 10.40 -5.40 -3.94
N LEU A 18 11.18 -4.35 -4.28
CA LEU A 18 11.21 -3.12 -3.49
C LEU A 18 9.90 -2.33 -3.63
N LEU A 19 9.35 -2.21 -4.84
CA LEU A 19 8.06 -1.57 -5.04
C LEU A 19 6.94 -2.34 -4.32
N ARG A 20 7.00 -3.67 -4.36
CA ARG A 20 6.10 -4.53 -3.58
C ARG A 20 6.16 -4.24 -2.09
N LEU A 21 7.36 -4.18 -1.52
CA LEU A 21 7.55 -3.87 -0.12
C LEU A 21 6.96 -2.50 0.24
N VAL A 22 7.17 -1.48 -0.60
CA VAL A 22 6.68 -0.11 -0.37
C VAL A 22 5.15 -0.05 -0.34
N TRP A 23 4.45 -0.61 -1.34
CA TRP A 23 2.99 -0.52 -1.33
C TRP A 23 2.36 -1.45 -0.29
N MET A 24 3.01 -2.57 0.08
CA MET A 24 2.52 -3.43 1.16
C MET A 24 2.71 -2.81 2.55
N SER A 25 3.80 -2.06 2.77
CA SER A 25 4.07 -1.39 4.05
C SER A 25 3.27 -0.10 4.25
N ALA A 26 2.64 0.43 3.20
CA ALA A 26 1.90 1.67 3.23
C ALA A 26 0.79 1.70 4.29
N LEU A 27 -0.05 0.66 4.36
CA LEU A 27 -1.19 0.64 5.29
C LEU A 27 -0.75 0.61 6.77
N PRO A 28 0.20 -0.25 7.21
CA PRO A 28 0.75 -0.18 8.56
C PRO A 28 1.34 1.20 8.91
N VAL A 29 2.09 1.82 8.00
CA VAL A 29 2.70 3.14 8.22
C VAL A 29 1.64 4.23 8.33
N VAL A 30 0.61 4.18 7.48
CA VAL A 30 -0.56 5.07 7.56
C VAL A 30 -1.23 4.96 8.94
N LEU A 31 -1.48 3.74 9.43
CA LEU A 31 -2.09 3.54 10.75
C LEU A 31 -1.22 4.07 11.88
N LEU A 32 0.10 3.89 11.80
CA LEU A 32 1.04 4.45 12.76
C LEU A 32 0.98 5.98 12.78
N LEU A 33 0.97 6.64 11.61
CA LEU A 33 0.87 8.10 11.53
C LEU A 33 -0.46 8.61 12.09
N ILE A 34 -1.55 7.91 11.83
CA ILE A 34 -2.87 8.27 12.37
C ILE A 34 -2.88 8.16 13.90
N ALA A 35 -2.22 7.15 14.47
CA ALA A 35 -2.05 7.06 15.93
C ALA A 35 -1.26 8.25 16.50
N LEU A 36 -0.23 8.73 15.78
CA LEU A 36 0.52 9.93 16.18
C LEU A 36 -0.32 11.22 16.05
N ILE A 37 -1.21 11.30 15.06
CA ILE A 37 -2.13 12.43 14.90
C ILE A 37 -3.13 12.49 16.06
N ALA A 38 -3.59 11.34 16.57
CA ALA A 38 -4.50 11.29 17.72
C ALA A 38 -3.91 11.93 19.00
N ASP A 39 -2.58 12.02 19.10
CA ASP A 39 -1.85 12.64 20.22
C ASP A 39 -1.61 14.16 20.02
N SER A 40 -2.01 14.71 18.87
CA SER A 40 -1.78 16.11 18.50
C SER A 40 -3.02 17.01 18.67
N GLU A 41 -2.88 18.31 18.41
CA GLU A 41 -4.00 19.26 18.50
C GLU A 41 -5.15 18.88 17.55
N ARG A 42 -6.36 18.81 18.12
CA ARG A 42 -7.53 18.28 17.41
C ARG A 42 -8.03 19.21 16.33
N TRP A 43 -8.54 18.61 15.27
CA TRP A 43 -9.12 19.28 14.10
C TRP A 43 -8.17 20.28 13.43
N THR A 44 -6.86 20.07 13.58
CA THR A 44 -5.84 20.84 12.89
C THR A 44 -5.25 20.04 11.74
N PHE A 45 -4.75 20.75 10.73
CA PHE A 45 -3.97 20.16 9.64
C PHE A 45 -2.52 20.57 9.81
N GLY A 46 -1.72 19.67 10.38
CA GLY A 46 -0.33 19.88 10.76
C GLY A 46 0.67 19.18 9.85
N ALA A 47 1.94 19.17 10.27
CA ALA A 47 3.03 18.55 9.52
C ALA A 47 2.81 17.04 9.32
N THR A 48 2.25 16.34 10.31
CA THR A 48 1.98 14.89 10.24
C THR A 48 0.93 14.56 9.17
N ASP A 49 -0.06 15.43 8.95
CA ASP A 49 -1.07 15.28 7.90
C ASP A 49 -0.45 15.40 6.50
N ILE A 50 0.49 16.34 6.32
CA ILE A 50 1.25 16.47 5.08
C ILE A 50 2.06 15.19 4.81
N VAL A 51 2.74 14.67 5.84
CA VAL A 51 3.50 13.42 5.74
C VAL A 51 2.59 12.25 5.36
N LEU A 52 1.40 12.16 5.95
CA LEU A 52 0.39 11.16 5.63
C LEU A 52 -0.03 11.26 4.15
N VAL A 53 -0.39 12.45 3.66
CA VAL A 53 -0.81 12.65 2.26
C VAL A 53 0.32 12.29 1.28
N VAL A 54 1.55 12.69 1.57
CA VAL A 54 2.72 12.36 0.74
C VAL A 54 2.95 10.84 0.69
N LEU A 55 2.85 10.15 1.83
CA LEU A 55 3.00 8.70 1.89
C LEU A 55 1.89 7.97 1.13
N LEU A 56 0.64 8.43 1.23
CA LEU A 56 -0.47 7.89 0.45
C LEU A 56 -0.19 8.02 -1.06
N GLY A 57 0.23 9.21 -1.49
CA GLY A 57 0.60 9.47 -2.88
C GLY A 57 1.75 8.57 -3.36
N ALA A 58 2.80 8.45 -2.55
CA ALA A 58 3.95 7.60 -2.86
C ALA A 58 3.57 6.11 -2.95
N ALA A 59 2.73 5.61 -2.04
CA ALA A 59 2.26 4.23 -2.06
C ALA A 59 1.40 3.92 -3.30
N ILE A 60 0.50 4.83 -3.67
CA ILE A 60 -0.33 4.71 -4.87
C ILE A 60 0.55 4.74 -6.12
N ALA A 61 1.50 5.67 -6.19
CA ALA A 61 2.45 5.77 -7.30
C ALA A 61 3.30 4.50 -7.42
N ALA A 62 3.81 3.97 -6.30
CA ALA A 62 4.55 2.72 -6.29
C ALA A 62 3.69 1.55 -6.82
N ARG A 63 2.44 1.42 -6.37
CA ARG A 63 1.53 0.38 -6.86
C ARG A 63 1.22 0.53 -8.36
N ALA A 64 1.07 1.77 -8.83
CA ALA A 64 0.86 2.07 -10.24
C ALA A 64 2.09 1.72 -11.09
N ILE A 65 3.30 2.05 -10.64
CA ILE A 65 4.55 1.73 -11.34
C ILE A 65 4.78 0.21 -11.38
N ASP A 66 4.56 -0.49 -10.27
CA ASP A 66 4.67 -1.95 -10.17
C ASP A 66 3.73 -2.63 -11.18
N THR A 67 2.49 -2.15 -11.28
CA THR A 67 1.48 -2.70 -12.20
C THR A 67 1.76 -2.33 -13.66
N LEU A 68 2.02 -1.06 -13.95
CA LEU A 68 2.07 -0.55 -15.33
C LEU A 68 3.42 -0.77 -16.02
N ARG A 69 4.52 -0.82 -15.27
CA ARG A 69 5.88 -0.96 -15.83
C ARG A 69 6.50 -2.31 -15.58
N PHE A 70 6.28 -2.88 -14.39
CA PHE A 70 6.92 -4.14 -14.00
C PHE A 70 6.02 -5.37 -14.16
N HIS A 71 4.80 -5.19 -14.71
CA HIS A 71 3.81 -6.26 -14.89
C HIS A 71 3.61 -7.07 -13.60
N GLY A 72 3.65 -6.38 -12.46
CA GLY A 72 3.55 -7.00 -11.14
C GLY A 72 2.27 -7.84 -11.04
N SER A 73 2.35 -8.95 -10.31
CA SER A 73 1.15 -9.76 -10.01
C SER A 73 0.39 -9.23 -8.78
N THR A 74 -0.88 -9.61 -8.66
CA THR A 74 -1.65 -9.55 -7.42
C THR A 74 -1.05 -10.50 -6.38
N ALA A 75 -1.55 -10.46 -5.14
CA ALA A 75 -1.11 -11.38 -4.09
C ALA A 75 -1.37 -12.85 -4.44
N ASP A 76 -2.40 -13.11 -5.25
CA ASP A 76 -2.81 -14.44 -5.71
C ASP A 76 -2.04 -14.90 -6.98
N GLY A 77 -1.07 -14.11 -7.44
CA GLY A 77 -0.24 -14.43 -8.61
C GLY A 77 -0.86 -14.06 -9.96
N GLU A 78 -2.05 -13.45 -9.97
CA GLU A 78 -2.71 -13.01 -11.21
C GLU A 78 -2.08 -11.72 -11.76
N PRO A 79 -2.08 -11.50 -13.08
CA PRO A 79 -1.60 -10.25 -13.67
C PRO A 79 -2.33 -9.02 -13.10
N SER A 80 -1.59 -8.06 -12.55
CA SER A 80 -2.20 -6.83 -12.05
C SER A 80 -2.69 -5.95 -13.21
N THR A 81 -3.88 -5.40 -13.04
CA THR A 81 -4.57 -4.53 -14.01
C THR A 81 -4.76 -3.14 -13.41
N ARG A 82 -5.12 -2.16 -14.26
CA ARG A 82 -5.44 -0.80 -13.81
C ARG A 82 -6.56 -0.77 -12.77
N ALA A 83 -7.53 -1.68 -12.85
CA ALA A 83 -8.62 -1.79 -11.88
C ALA A 83 -8.09 -2.12 -10.48
N HIS A 84 -7.05 -2.94 -10.35
CA HIS A 84 -6.44 -3.24 -9.05
C HIS A 84 -5.73 -2.02 -8.45
N VAL A 85 -5.10 -1.17 -9.26
CA VAL A 85 -4.49 0.08 -8.80
C VAL A 85 -5.56 1.05 -8.29
N VAL A 86 -6.65 1.23 -9.04
CA VAL A 86 -7.77 2.10 -8.63
C VAL A 86 -8.43 1.57 -7.35
N ARG A 87 -8.68 0.26 -7.26
CA ARG A 87 -9.24 -0.35 -6.05
C ARG A 87 -8.32 -0.18 -4.85
N TYR A 88 -7.03 -0.40 -5.03
CA TYR A 88 -6.02 -0.18 -3.98
C TYR A 88 -6.01 1.27 -3.52
N ALA A 89 -5.96 2.24 -4.44
CA ALA A 89 -5.97 3.66 -4.13
C ALA A 89 -7.26 4.07 -3.41
N ALA A 90 -8.43 3.63 -3.89
CA ALA A 90 -9.72 3.90 -3.27
C ALA A 90 -9.77 3.35 -1.84
N THR A 91 -9.42 2.07 -1.63
CA THR A 91 -9.40 1.47 -0.30
C THR A 91 -8.44 2.21 0.63
N LEU A 92 -7.21 2.48 0.17
CA LEU A 92 -6.19 3.11 0.99
C LEU A 92 -6.62 4.52 1.40
N VAL A 93 -7.12 5.33 0.47
CA VAL A 93 -7.60 6.70 0.75
C VAL A 93 -8.82 6.66 1.65
N SER A 94 -9.83 5.84 1.36
CA SER A 94 -11.05 5.77 2.17
C SER A 94 -10.79 5.32 3.61
N VAL A 95 -9.96 4.29 3.80
CA VAL A 95 -9.57 3.82 5.15
C VAL A 95 -8.78 4.90 5.88
N SER A 96 -7.85 5.58 5.20
CA SER A 96 -7.03 6.64 5.81
C SER A 96 -7.87 7.83 6.24
N ILE A 97 -8.82 8.28 5.41
CA ILE A 97 -9.74 9.38 5.77
C ILE A 97 -10.61 8.96 6.96
N ALA A 98 -11.20 7.76 6.94
CA ALA A 98 -12.04 7.29 8.03
C ALA A 98 -11.25 7.23 9.35
N ALA A 99 -10.04 6.66 9.32
CA ALA A 99 -9.19 6.54 10.49
C ALA A 99 -8.68 7.92 10.98
N TRP A 100 -8.37 8.85 10.06
CA TRP A 100 -8.01 10.22 10.40
C TRP A 100 -9.15 10.97 11.11
N VAL A 101 -10.38 10.88 10.59
CA VAL A 101 -11.56 11.50 11.23
C VAL A 101 -11.78 10.93 12.63
N VAL A 102 -11.63 9.61 12.79
CA VAL A 102 -11.71 8.95 14.11
C VAL A 102 -10.62 9.47 15.04
N ALA A 103 -9.36 9.56 14.59
CA ALA A 103 -8.25 10.07 15.40
C ALA A 103 -8.48 11.51 15.87
N GLN A 104 -9.03 12.38 15.02
CA GLN A 104 -9.37 13.76 15.39
C GLN A 104 -10.58 13.86 16.34
N SER A 105 -11.41 12.82 16.40
CA SER A 105 -12.66 12.79 17.19
C SER A 105 -12.51 12.09 18.54
N VAL A 106 -11.60 11.12 18.65
CA VAL A 106 -11.43 10.32 19.87
C VAL A 106 -10.58 11.08 20.88
N THR A 107 -11.07 11.12 22.12
CA THR A 107 -10.32 11.60 23.29
C THR A 107 -9.62 10.39 23.89
N ILE A 108 -8.29 10.33 23.81
CA ILE A 108 -7.47 9.41 24.61
C ILE A 108 -6.95 10.18 25.82
#